data_AF-A0A6P2A5Y1-F1
#
_entry.id   AF-A0A6P2A5Y1-F1
#
_cell.length_a   1.000
_cell.length_b   1.000
_cell.length_c   1.000
_cell.angle_alpha   90.00
_cell.angle_beta   90.00
_cell.angle_gamma   90.00
#
_symmetry.space_group_name_H-M   'P 1'
#
loop_
_entity.id
_entity.type
_entity.pdbx_description
1 polymer ?
#
loop_
_entity_poly.entity_id
_entity_poly.type
_entity_poly.pdbx_seq_one_letter_code
_entity_poly.pdbx_strand_id
1 'polypeptide(L)'
;MKKMLVTLLLALGMIAAAPASSAEQEMEMDREMMQQMVKQSMVTWEIEDGVSVHDAVESMKLRANLLNFQMVSDLPLSEQVHAMGHESNYMRILAFCDALIAKEMVEYDVIFSGFLPCRIAVVEDDEGRGWITTMNMDMMLHAVDLSPELETMATRVRDIIYEIVDAGVTGDF
;
A
#
# COMPACT_ATOMS: atom_id res chain seq x y z
N MET A 1 -33.62 -28.81 -75.91
CA MET A 1 -34.74 -29.08 -75.00
C MET A 1 -34.30 -28.80 -73.57
N LYS A 2 -35.05 -27.94 -72.86
CA LYS A 2 -34.96 -27.53 -71.43
C LYS A 2 -33.65 -26.83 -71.00
N LYS A 3 -33.56 -25.48 -71.13
CA LYS A 3 -34.00 -24.41 -70.18
C LYS A 3 -33.11 -24.35 -68.93
N MET A 4 -32.15 -23.42 -68.88
CA MET A 4 -32.22 -22.11 -68.18
C MET A 4 -32.32 -22.23 -66.66
N LEU A 5 -31.27 -21.81 -65.92
CA LEU A 5 -31.28 -20.55 -65.17
C LEU A 5 -29.87 -20.23 -64.64
N VAL A 6 -29.40 -19.01 -64.94
CA VAL A 6 -28.20 -18.37 -64.40
C VAL A 6 -28.61 -17.54 -63.18
N THR A 7 -27.94 -17.65 -62.04
CA THR A 7 -27.81 -16.60 -60.99
C THR A 7 -26.68 -17.04 -60.03
N LEU A 8 -25.45 -16.56 -60.18
CA LEU A 8 -24.85 -15.32 -59.62
C LEU A 8 -24.84 -15.28 -58.07
N LEU A 9 -23.64 -14.94 -57.53
CA LEU A 9 -23.28 -14.40 -56.20
C LEU A 9 -22.59 -15.32 -55.16
N LEU A 10 -21.26 -15.09 -55.09
CA LEU A 10 -20.49 -14.57 -53.95
C LEU A 10 -20.19 -15.41 -52.68
N ALA A 11 -18.97 -15.12 -52.19
CA ALA A 11 -18.38 -15.31 -50.85
C ALA A 11 -17.85 -16.72 -50.55
N LEU A 12 -16.53 -16.98 -50.63
CA LEU A 12 -15.41 -16.43 -49.86
C LEU A 12 -15.49 -16.77 -48.35
N GLY A 13 -14.60 -17.68 -47.92
CA GLY A 13 -13.92 -17.62 -46.63
C GLY A 13 -14.62 -18.24 -45.42
N MET A 14 -14.22 -19.46 -45.06
CA MET A 14 -14.17 -19.89 -43.66
C MET A 14 -12.90 -20.72 -43.44
N ILE A 15 -11.78 -20.02 -43.22
CA ILE A 15 -10.66 -20.60 -42.48
C ILE A 15 -11.01 -20.40 -41.01
N ALA A 16 -11.30 -21.49 -40.32
CA ALA A 16 -11.51 -21.49 -38.89
C ALA A 16 -10.21 -21.01 -38.20
N ALA A 17 -10.23 -19.81 -37.65
CA ALA A 17 -9.22 -19.38 -36.69
C ALA A 17 -9.50 -20.12 -35.37
N ALA A 18 -8.58 -21.00 -34.96
CA ALA A 18 -8.52 -21.49 -33.60
C ALA A 18 -8.22 -20.31 -32.66
N PRO A 19 -8.89 -20.18 -31.49
CA PRO A 19 -8.51 -19.16 -30.53
C PRO A 19 -7.19 -19.60 -29.88
N ALA A 20 -6.12 -18.92 -30.24
CA ALA A 20 -4.87 -18.95 -29.50
C ALA A 20 -4.91 -17.89 -28.39
N SER A 21 -4.30 -18.25 -27.26
CA SER A 21 -3.94 -17.46 -26.08
C SER A 21 -5.03 -17.08 -25.08
N SER A 22 -5.15 -17.93 -24.06
CA SER A 22 -5.28 -17.53 -22.66
C SER A 22 -3.95 -16.93 -22.17
N ALA A 23 -3.52 -15.82 -22.77
CA ALA A 23 -2.50 -14.95 -22.22
C ALA A 23 -3.22 -13.71 -21.70
N GLU A 24 -2.87 -13.35 -20.47
CA GLU A 24 -3.36 -12.26 -19.65
C GLU A 24 -4.02 -11.13 -20.46
N GLN A 25 -5.28 -10.89 -20.12
CA GLN A 25 -5.96 -9.66 -20.48
C GLN A 25 -5.26 -8.54 -19.67
N GLU A 26 -4.12 -8.05 -20.17
CA GLU A 26 -3.46 -6.86 -19.64
C GLU A 26 -4.50 -5.75 -19.62
N MET A 27 -4.92 -5.35 -18.42
CA MET A 27 -5.60 -4.07 -18.25
C MET A 27 -4.61 -3.01 -18.74
N GLU A 28 -4.89 -2.40 -19.89
CA GLU A 28 -4.18 -1.19 -20.33
C GLU A 28 -4.56 -0.07 -19.37
N MET A 29 -3.84 0.01 -18.25
CA MET A 29 -3.98 1.08 -17.29
C MET A 29 -3.15 2.26 -17.79
N ASP A 30 -3.81 3.34 -18.21
CA ASP A 30 -3.07 4.52 -18.63
C ASP A 30 -2.24 5.11 -17.47
N ARG A 31 -1.19 5.84 -17.83
CA ARG A 31 -0.21 6.38 -16.88
C ARG A 31 -0.85 7.30 -15.83
N GLU A 32 -1.86 8.07 -16.20
CA GLU A 32 -2.49 9.03 -15.29
C GLU A 32 -3.29 8.30 -14.21
N MET A 33 -4.04 7.27 -14.60
CA MET A 33 -4.74 6.40 -13.66
C MET A 33 -3.77 5.74 -12.68
N MET A 34 -2.66 5.19 -13.17
CA MET A 34 -1.65 4.57 -12.31
C MET A 34 -1.03 5.56 -11.32
N GLN A 35 -0.75 6.79 -11.76
CA GLN A 35 -0.23 7.83 -10.89
C GLN A 35 -1.24 8.22 -9.79
N GLN A 36 -2.53 8.27 -10.13
CA GLN A 36 -3.57 8.51 -9.14
C GLN A 36 -3.65 7.37 -8.13
N MET A 37 -3.58 6.11 -8.57
CA MET A 37 -3.59 4.95 -7.67
C MET A 37 -2.43 4.97 -6.68
N VAL A 38 -1.21 5.28 -7.14
CA VAL A 38 -0.04 5.41 -6.26
C VAL A 38 -0.21 6.54 -5.25
N LYS A 39 -0.80 7.67 -5.66
CA LYS A 39 -1.07 8.78 -4.72
C LYS A 39 -2.11 8.41 -3.67
N GLN A 40 -3.15 7.68 -4.06
CA GLN A 40 -4.22 7.28 -3.15
C GLN A 40 -3.85 6.09 -2.26
N SER A 41 -2.84 5.28 -2.65
CA SER A 41 -2.39 4.13 -1.87
C SER A 41 -1.62 4.51 -0.60
N MET A 42 -1.37 5.81 -0.37
CA MET A 42 -0.68 6.33 0.82
C MET A 42 -1.53 7.42 1.46
N VAL A 43 -1.44 7.55 2.77
CA VAL A 43 -1.95 8.70 3.51
C VAL A 43 -0.79 9.39 4.20
N THR A 44 -0.80 10.71 4.18
CA THR A 44 0.26 11.56 4.72
C THR A 44 -0.36 12.61 5.63
N TRP A 45 0.24 12.82 6.79
CA TRP A 45 -0.11 13.84 7.76
C TRP A 45 1.10 14.73 8.03
N GLU A 46 0.86 16.02 8.16
CA GLU A 46 1.84 16.96 8.70
C GLU A 46 1.88 16.78 10.22
N ILE A 47 3.09 16.77 10.80
CA ILE A 47 3.28 16.75 12.25
C ILE A 47 2.88 18.12 12.82
N GLU A 48 2.18 18.14 13.96
CA GLU A 48 1.69 19.38 14.55
C GLU A 48 2.81 20.33 15.00
N ASP A 49 2.50 21.63 14.99
CA ASP A 49 3.40 22.68 15.46
C ASP A 49 3.90 22.39 16.88
N GLY A 50 5.22 22.41 17.06
CA GLY A 50 5.86 22.19 18.36
C GLY A 50 6.18 20.74 18.70
N VAL A 51 5.79 19.79 17.84
CA VAL A 51 6.20 18.38 17.95
C VAL A 51 7.41 18.15 17.03
N SER A 52 8.53 17.68 17.59
CA SER A 52 9.69 17.33 16.75
C SER A 52 9.51 15.96 16.10
N VAL A 53 10.19 15.70 14.98
CA VAL A 53 10.24 14.36 14.37
C VAL A 53 10.74 13.27 15.33
N HIS A 54 11.54 13.64 16.34
CA HIS A 54 11.98 12.71 17.38
C HIS A 54 10.87 12.42 18.39
N ASP A 55 10.13 13.45 18.83
CA ASP A 55 8.98 13.28 19.71
C ASP A 55 7.91 12.44 19.02
N ALA A 56 7.62 12.71 17.75
CA ALA A 56 6.69 11.92 16.94
C ALA A 56 7.07 10.43 16.91
N VAL A 57 8.35 10.11 16.68
CA VAL A 57 8.85 8.74 16.71
C VAL A 57 8.67 8.07 18.07
N GLU A 58 8.95 8.78 19.16
CA GLU A 58 8.81 8.23 20.51
C GLU A 58 7.35 8.07 20.92
N SER A 59 6.49 9.04 20.62
CA SER A 59 5.03 8.94 20.81
C SER A 59 4.44 7.73 20.10
N MET A 60 4.82 7.49 18.84
CA MET A 60 4.39 6.30 18.11
C MET A 60 4.84 5.00 18.78
N LYS A 61 6.10 4.91 19.23
CA LYS A 61 6.62 3.72 19.93
C LYS A 61 5.87 3.48 21.24
N LEU A 62 5.59 4.53 22.00
CA LEU A 62 4.86 4.44 23.26
C LEU A 62 3.42 4.01 23.01
N ARG A 63 2.72 4.62 22.05
CA ARG A 63 1.36 4.24 21.67
C ARG A 63 1.29 2.79 21.22
N ALA A 64 2.23 2.34 20.38
CA ALA A 64 2.31 0.96 19.94
C ALA A 64 2.47 -0.02 21.13
N ASN A 65 3.31 0.32 22.11
CA ASN A 65 3.46 -0.46 23.33
C ASN A 65 2.16 -0.51 24.17
N LEU A 66 1.47 0.63 24.33
CA LEU A 66 0.18 0.69 25.05
C LEU A 66 -0.90 -0.17 24.39
N LEU A 67 -0.90 -0.23 23.05
CA LEU A 67 -1.82 -1.04 22.26
C LEU A 67 -1.39 -2.51 22.13
N ASN A 68 -0.26 -2.90 22.74
CA ASN A 68 0.36 -4.22 22.58
C ASN A 68 0.65 -4.58 21.11
N PHE A 69 0.95 -3.60 20.28
CA PHE A 69 1.25 -3.76 18.87
C PHE A 69 2.75 -3.59 18.65
N GLN A 70 3.46 -4.69 18.38
CA GLN A 70 4.91 -4.73 18.48
C GLN A 70 5.58 -3.97 17.34
N MET A 71 6.60 -3.16 17.69
CA MET A 71 7.54 -2.66 16.70
C MET A 71 8.48 -3.80 16.30
N VAL A 72 8.55 -4.08 15.00
CA VAL A 72 9.35 -5.18 14.43
C VAL A 72 10.53 -4.70 13.59
N SER A 73 10.59 -3.39 13.27
CA SER A 73 11.72 -2.78 12.56
C SER A 73 11.86 -1.29 12.90
N ASP A 74 13.10 -0.82 12.98
CA ASP A 74 13.49 0.59 13.05
C ASP A 74 14.62 0.84 12.04
N LEU A 75 14.36 1.67 11.03
CA LEU A 75 15.29 2.02 9.96
C LEU A 75 15.67 3.50 10.05
N PRO A 76 16.78 3.85 10.73
CA PRO A 76 17.28 5.22 10.86
C PRO A 76 18.04 5.67 9.61
N LEU A 77 17.32 5.97 8.53
CA LEU A 77 17.93 6.16 7.20
C LEU A 77 18.75 7.45 7.11
N SER A 78 18.31 8.56 7.73
CA SER A 78 19.09 9.80 7.77
C SER A 78 20.45 9.59 8.44
N GLU A 79 20.48 8.85 9.54
CA GLU A 79 21.72 8.52 10.25
C GLU A 79 22.64 7.64 9.41
N GLN A 80 22.07 6.70 8.62
CA GLN A 80 22.84 5.90 7.67
C GLN A 80 23.44 6.76 6.55
N VAL A 81 22.67 7.71 5.99
CA VAL A 81 23.15 8.63 4.95
C VAL A 81 24.29 9.51 5.48
N HIS A 82 24.15 10.06 6.69
CA HIS A 82 25.21 10.81 7.37
C HIS A 82 26.47 9.96 7.62
N ALA A 83 26.30 8.69 8.03
CA ALA A 83 27.43 7.77 8.22
C ALA A 83 28.17 7.45 6.91
N MET A 84 27.52 7.60 5.76
CA MET A 84 28.12 7.48 4.43
C MET A 84 28.78 8.78 3.93
N GLY A 85 28.75 9.86 4.72
CA GLY A 85 29.36 11.15 4.39
C GLY A 85 28.51 12.05 3.50
N HIS A 86 27.19 11.85 3.51
CA HIS A 86 26.22 12.66 2.77
C HIS A 86 25.28 13.39 3.74
N GLU A 87 24.88 14.61 3.38
CA GLU A 87 23.85 15.36 4.10
C GLU A 87 22.45 14.85 3.71
N SER A 88 21.51 14.87 4.67
CA SER A 88 20.10 14.54 4.43
C SER A 88 19.19 15.18 5.46
N ASN A 89 17.95 15.48 5.07
CA ASN A 89 16.88 15.77 6.03
C ASN A 89 16.58 14.51 6.87
N TYR A 90 15.86 14.68 7.98
CA TYR A 90 15.45 13.56 8.82
C TYR A 90 14.64 12.53 8.02
N MET A 91 14.98 11.26 8.17
CA MET A 91 14.23 10.17 7.55
C MET A 91 14.37 8.89 8.37
N ARG A 92 13.26 8.41 8.90
CA ARG A 92 13.16 7.15 9.65
C ARG A 92 11.95 6.35 9.19
N ILE A 93 12.10 5.03 9.06
CA ILE A 93 10.98 4.12 8.78
C ILE A 93 10.83 3.16 9.94
N LEU A 94 9.66 3.20 10.58
CA LEU A 94 9.26 2.26 11.60
C LEU A 94 8.35 1.21 10.99
N ALA A 95 8.37 0.00 11.53
CA ALA A 95 7.37 -1.00 11.17
C ALA A 95 6.81 -1.71 12.39
N PHE A 96 5.50 -1.93 12.34
CA PHE A 96 4.73 -2.54 13.42
C PHE A 96 3.93 -3.73 12.91
N CYS A 97 3.74 -4.75 13.74
CA CYS A 97 3.07 -5.98 13.32
C CYS A 97 2.53 -6.79 14.50
N ASP A 98 1.36 -7.40 14.30
CA ASP A 98 0.90 -8.56 15.06
C ASP A 98 1.22 -9.82 14.24
N ALA A 99 2.14 -10.65 14.74
CA ALA A 99 2.64 -11.81 14.02
C ALA A 99 1.58 -12.90 13.79
N LEU A 100 0.56 -13.00 14.66
CA LEU A 100 -0.52 -13.97 14.47
C LEU A 100 -1.46 -13.51 13.37
N ILE A 101 -1.85 -12.24 13.37
CA ILE A 101 -2.67 -11.68 12.28
C ILE A 101 -1.90 -11.76 10.94
N ALA A 102 -0.61 -11.45 10.96
CA ALA A 102 0.24 -11.57 9.77
C ALA A 102 0.26 -12.99 9.20
N LYS A 103 0.37 -14.01 10.05
CA LYS A 103 0.28 -15.42 9.63
C LYS A 103 -1.06 -15.70 8.94
N GLU A 104 -2.18 -15.33 9.57
CA GLU A 104 -3.53 -15.59 9.01
C GLU A 104 -3.71 -14.91 7.65
N MET A 105 -3.22 -13.68 7.49
CA MET A 105 -3.26 -12.96 6.21
C MET A 105 -2.44 -13.65 5.13
N VAL A 106 -1.22 -14.07 5.44
CA VAL A 106 -0.31 -14.74 4.47
C VAL A 106 -0.81 -16.13 4.10
N GLU A 107 -1.42 -16.87 5.04
CA GLU A 107 -2.03 -18.17 4.75
C GLU A 107 -3.30 -18.06 3.91
N TYR A 108 -4.02 -16.95 4.01
CA TYR A 108 -5.17 -16.65 3.16
C TYR A 108 -4.74 -16.31 1.73
N ASP A 109 -3.78 -15.39 1.57
CA ASP A 109 -3.11 -15.13 0.29
C ASP A 109 -1.67 -14.65 0.52
N VAL A 110 -0.71 -15.31 -0.12
CA VAL A 110 0.71 -14.99 -0.01
C VAL A 110 1.03 -13.54 -0.43
N ILE A 111 0.18 -12.92 -1.26
CA ILE A 111 0.33 -11.51 -1.66
C ILE A 111 0.36 -10.57 -0.45
N PHE A 112 -0.31 -10.93 0.65
CA PHE A 112 -0.33 -10.11 1.86
C PHE A 112 1.04 -9.95 2.51
N SER A 113 1.99 -10.86 2.25
CA SER A 113 3.37 -10.72 2.71
C SER A 113 4.06 -9.46 2.18
N GLY A 114 3.65 -8.92 1.03
CA GLY A 114 4.20 -7.67 0.47
C GLY A 114 3.68 -6.40 1.14
N PHE A 115 2.55 -6.49 1.86
CA PHE A 115 1.96 -5.39 2.60
C PHE A 115 2.35 -5.37 4.08
N LEU A 116 2.99 -6.45 4.55
CA LEU A 116 3.45 -6.63 5.92
C LEU A 116 4.97 -6.37 6.01
N PRO A 117 5.48 -5.87 7.15
CA PRO A 117 4.74 -5.26 8.27
C PRO A 117 4.12 -3.90 7.92
N CYS A 118 3.29 -3.36 8.80
CA CYS A 118 2.71 -2.02 8.65
C CYS A 118 3.82 -0.97 8.81
N ARG A 119 4.25 -0.37 7.70
CA ARG A 119 5.36 0.59 7.63
C ARG A 119 4.85 2.03 7.79
N ILE A 120 5.51 2.79 8.65
CA ILE A 120 5.26 4.23 8.86
C ILE A 120 6.58 4.96 8.63
N ALA A 121 6.59 5.90 7.68
CA ALA A 121 7.73 6.79 7.44
C ALA A 121 7.54 8.10 8.20
N VAL A 122 8.60 8.58 8.84
CA VAL A 122 8.70 9.91 9.44
C VAL A 122 9.83 10.65 8.74
N VAL A 123 9.51 11.79 8.14
CA VAL A 123 10.47 12.56 7.34
C VAL A 123 10.35 14.05 7.61
N GLU A 124 11.43 14.78 7.36
CA GLU A 124 11.43 16.24 7.29
C GLU A 124 11.60 16.68 5.83
N ASP A 125 10.78 17.62 5.36
CA ASP A 125 10.92 18.21 4.03
C ASP A 125 11.97 19.35 4.00
N ASP A 126 12.25 19.88 2.81
CA ASP A 126 13.24 20.95 2.63
C ASP A 126 12.83 22.30 3.27
N GLU A 127 11.57 22.43 3.70
CA GLU A 127 11.06 23.59 4.43
C GLU A 127 11.12 23.39 5.96
N GLY A 128 11.60 22.24 6.42
CA GLY A 128 11.69 21.89 7.84
C GLY A 128 10.37 21.39 8.44
N ARG A 129 9.38 21.05 7.62
CA ARG A 129 8.12 20.46 8.11
C ARG A 129 8.26 18.96 8.28
N GLY A 130 7.75 18.45 9.40
CA GLY A 130 7.67 17.03 9.69
C GLY A 130 6.45 16.38 9.03
N TRP A 131 6.62 15.18 8.49
CA TRP A 131 5.57 14.40 7.85
C TRP A 131 5.58 12.96 8.33
N ILE A 132 4.38 12.41 8.52
CA ILE A 132 4.16 10.98 8.76
C ILE A 132 3.40 10.42 7.56
N THR A 133 3.90 9.34 6.97
CA THR A 133 3.27 8.67 5.83
C THR A 133 3.14 7.18 6.07
N THR A 134 1.98 6.61 5.79
CA THR A 134 1.73 5.16 5.82
C THR A 134 0.87 4.75 4.62
N MET A 135 0.75 3.44 4.42
CA MET A 135 -0.18 2.88 3.43
C MET A 135 -1.62 3.29 3.78
N ASN A 136 -2.40 3.64 2.76
CA ASN A 136 -3.83 3.89 2.92
C ASN A 136 -4.56 2.56 3.18
N MET A 137 -4.77 2.26 4.44
CA MET A 137 -5.39 1.02 4.87
C MET A 137 -6.89 0.99 4.58
N ASP A 138 -7.56 2.15 4.51
CA ASP A 138 -8.97 2.23 4.11
C ASP A 138 -9.14 1.84 2.64
N MET A 139 -8.27 2.37 1.77
CA MET A 139 -8.25 1.98 0.36
C MET A 139 -7.93 0.50 0.20
N MET A 140 -6.96 -0.03 0.97
CA MET A 140 -6.61 -1.45 0.91
C MET A 140 -7.77 -2.34 1.36
N LEU A 141 -8.39 -2.06 2.51
CA LEU A 141 -9.57 -2.79 3.00
C LEU A 141 -10.72 -2.78 1.99
N HIS A 142 -10.90 -1.67 1.26
CA HIS A 142 -11.91 -1.58 0.21
C HIS A 142 -11.56 -2.39 -1.06
N ALA A 143 -10.26 -2.52 -1.37
CA ALA A 143 -9.79 -3.09 -2.63
C ALA A 143 -9.56 -4.62 -2.58
N VAL A 144 -9.45 -5.23 -1.40
CA VAL A 144 -9.19 -6.66 -1.25
C VAL A 144 -10.45 -7.43 -0.84
N ASP A 145 -10.58 -8.66 -1.33
CA ASP A 145 -11.64 -9.58 -0.92
C ASP A 145 -11.15 -10.44 0.24
N LEU A 146 -11.62 -10.15 1.45
CA LEU A 146 -11.26 -10.86 2.68
C LEU A 146 -12.44 -11.69 3.19
N SER A 147 -12.13 -12.79 3.89
CA SER A 147 -13.16 -13.44 4.70
C SER A 147 -13.65 -12.47 5.80
N PRO A 148 -14.90 -12.60 6.29
CA PRO A 148 -15.43 -11.70 7.33
C PRO A 148 -14.56 -11.65 8.60
N GLU A 149 -13.89 -12.76 8.92
CA GLU A 149 -12.98 -12.85 10.05
C GLU A 149 -11.70 -12.04 9.80
N LEU A 150 -11.11 -12.17 8.61
CA LEU A 150 -9.91 -11.41 8.23
C LEU A 150 -10.22 -9.92 8.05
N GLU A 151 -11.37 -9.55 7.52
CA GLU A 151 -11.81 -8.15 7.42
C GLU A 151 -11.89 -7.50 8.80
N THR A 152 -12.41 -8.23 9.80
CA THR A 152 -12.45 -7.76 11.20
C THR A 152 -11.03 -7.58 11.75
N MET A 153 -10.13 -8.53 11.49
CA MET A 153 -8.73 -8.44 11.92
C MET A 153 -8.00 -7.27 11.25
N ALA A 154 -8.13 -7.12 9.93
CA ALA A 154 -7.50 -6.05 9.16
C ALA A 154 -8.02 -4.67 9.58
N THR A 155 -9.32 -4.54 9.85
CA THR A 155 -9.93 -3.31 10.38
C THR A 155 -9.33 -2.94 11.74
N ARG A 156 -9.16 -3.93 12.63
CA ARG A 156 -8.48 -3.71 13.92
C ARG A 156 -7.04 -3.24 13.75
N VAL A 157 -6.28 -3.83 12.81
CA VAL A 157 -4.91 -3.39 12.53
C VAL A 157 -4.91 -1.95 11.98
N ARG A 158 -5.86 -1.60 11.11
CA ARG A 158 -6.02 -0.23 10.59
C ARG A 158 -6.23 0.76 11.72
N ASP A 159 -7.16 0.47 12.62
CA ASP A 159 -7.48 1.34 13.75
C ASP A 159 -6.25 1.57 14.64
N ILE A 160 -5.52 0.49 14.97
CA ILE A 160 -4.30 0.57 15.78
C ILE A 160 -3.21 1.39 15.08
N ILE A 161 -2.98 1.16 13.78
CA ILE A 161 -1.95 1.90 13.04
C ILE A 161 -2.30 3.39 12.95
N TYR A 162 -3.57 3.73 12.72
CA TYR A 162 -3.99 5.12 12.69
C TYR A 162 -3.91 5.78 14.06
N GLU A 163 -4.18 5.04 15.15
CA GLU A 163 -3.98 5.55 16.51
C GLU A 163 -2.49 5.78 16.83
N ILE A 164 -1.60 4.90 16.35
CA ILE A 164 -0.15 5.11 16.44
C ILE A 164 0.24 6.37 15.67
N VAL A 165 -0.20 6.51 14.41
CA VAL A 165 0.07 7.70 13.59
C VAL A 165 -0.44 8.97 14.28
N ASP A 166 -1.65 8.97 14.81
CA ASP A 166 -2.25 10.11 15.50
C ASP A 166 -1.41 10.56 16.71
N ALA A 167 -0.91 9.61 17.50
CA ALA A 167 0.02 9.91 18.59
C ALA A 167 1.33 10.54 18.05
N GLY A 168 1.84 10.07 16.91
CA GLY A 168 3.01 10.67 16.26
C GLY A 168 2.75 12.09 15.74
N VAL A 169 1.58 12.33 15.14
CA VAL A 169 1.19 13.64 14.60
C VAL A 169 1.07 14.67 15.71
N THR A 170 0.41 14.30 16.81
CA THR A 170 0.08 15.19 17.94
C THR A 170 1.16 15.25 19.02
N GLY A 171 2.12 14.33 19.00
CA GLY A 171 3.11 14.19 20.07
C GLY A 171 2.52 13.71 21.40
N ASP A 172 1.38 13.01 21.38
CA ASP A 172 0.73 12.47 22.58
C ASP A 172 1.51 11.27 23.17
N PHE A 173 1.70 11.26 24.49
CA PHE A 173 2.57 10.31 25.23
C PHE A 173 1.77 9.30 26.07
#